data_AF-A0A7J4IIP6-F1
#
_entry.id   AF-A0A7J4IIP6-F1
#
_cell.length_a   1.000
_cell.length_b   1.000
_cell.length_c   1.000
_cell.angle_alpha   90.00
_cell.angle_beta   90.00
_cell.angle_gamma   90.00
#
_symmetry.space_group_name_H-M   'P 1'
#
loop_
_entity.id
_entity.type
_entity.pdbx_description
1 polymer ?
#
loop_
_entity_poly.entity_id
_entity_poly.type
_entity_poly.pdbx_seq_one_letter_code
_entity_poly.pdbx_strand_id
1 'polypeptide(L)'
;AYEGYHFSHESELVFDAVEIHYSNLEDWFEEKAPNPTITRDPETRKVSHVAISRTSPKGYVFSFPRFDLKFSFRYESKNNIREASLTLSRVAQFSYPSLCSIETIFDDEICLRNFISLGLGRSSYPISITLTSSNLTETKFGIVSLIPIVAHVRFENIHESIEYIHPFKMLFSFEDIQDKFSEIYRLWIDKYDRLIPTIHSYFAALESPSEYSIDRFLSLTTAVESYHRRTHAGLFLPAEDFESVEATMKETIPPHLPADMKQSIEGRIHYFNEVSQNKRYKELIATYSSDFGKEALVLLEDSKRFIALVLDTRNFYTHFDGQLEGKAATGLDLMVLINKLLFVLDLAFLREIEISGDQVIALLKRTSKYQFLKYYRKWHPDYKFL
;
A
#
# COMPACT_ATOMS: atom_id res chain seq x y z
N ALA A 1 -21.19 1.30 -11.55
CA ALA A 1 -22.66 1.17 -11.80
C ALA A 1 -23.31 0.59 -10.56
N TYR A 2 -24.59 0.89 -10.29
CA TYR A 2 -25.29 0.39 -9.09
C TYR A 2 -26.40 -0.59 -9.50
N GLU A 3 -26.54 -1.67 -8.74
CA GLU A 3 -27.60 -2.67 -8.89
C GLU A 3 -28.37 -2.82 -7.58
N GLY A 4 -29.70 -2.97 -7.66
CA GLY A 4 -30.58 -3.19 -6.51
C GLY A 4 -31.58 -2.06 -6.24
N TYR A 5 -31.20 -0.80 -6.50
CA TYR A 5 -32.08 0.37 -6.36
C TYR A 5 -31.75 1.45 -7.39
N HIS A 6 -32.78 2.18 -7.86
CA HIS A 6 -32.61 3.29 -8.80
C HIS A 6 -32.64 4.63 -8.04
N PHE A 7 -31.52 5.36 -8.09
CA PHE A 7 -31.40 6.69 -7.52
C PHE A 7 -31.65 7.75 -8.58
N SER A 8 -32.39 8.80 -8.22
CA SER A 8 -32.73 9.89 -9.15
C SER A 8 -31.65 10.98 -9.15
N HIS A 9 -30.99 11.17 -8.01
CA HIS A 9 -29.97 12.20 -7.81
C HIS A 9 -28.78 11.63 -7.02
N GLU A 10 -27.58 12.14 -7.29
CA GLU A 10 -26.34 11.73 -6.59
C GLU A 10 -26.40 12.02 -5.09
N SER A 11 -27.10 13.08 -4.68
CA SER A 11 -27.33 13.42 -3.27
C SER A 11 -28.12 12.38 -2.47
N GLU A 12 -28.76 11.41 -3.14
CA GLU A 12 -29.49 10.32 -2.50
C GLU A 12 -28.59 9.13 -2.15
N LEU A 13 -27.33 9.13 -2.59
CA LEU A 13 -26.34 8.08 -2.35
C LEU A 13 -25.78 8.18 -0.92
N VAL A 14 -26.64 7.89 0.06
CA VAL A 14 -26.31 7.91 1.49
C VAL A 14 -26.54 6.55 2.14
N PHE A 15 -25.52 6.10 2.88
CA PHE A 15 -25.44 4.74 3.41
C PHE A 15 -24.84 4.76 4.82
N ASP A 16 -25.18 3.76 5.63
CA ASP A 16 -24.69 3.59 7.01
C ASP A 16 -23.95 2.26 7.20
N ALA A 17 -23.88 1.42 6.17
CA ALA A 17 -23.01 0.26 6.16
C ALA A 17 -22.50 -0.07 4.76
N VAL A 18 -21.28 -0.60 4.70
CA VAL A 18 -20.71 -1.18 3.49
C VAL A 18 -20.04 -2.51 3.81
N GLU A 19 -20.21 -3.49 2.93
CA GLU A 19 -19.49 -4.76 2.96
C GLU A 19 -18.62 -4.87 1.70
N ILE A 20 -17.36 -5.26 1.90
CA ILE A 20 -16.34 -5.28 0.85
C ILE A 20 -15.65 -6.63 0.87
N HIS A 21 -15.66 -7.29 -0.29
CA HIS A 21 -14.82 -8.47 -0.53
C HIS A 21 -13.59 -8.04 -1.33
N TYR A 22 -12.40 -8.12 -0.75
CA TYR A 22 -11.15 -7.83 -1.47
C TYR A 22 -10.54 -9.10 -2.06
N SER A 23 -9.73 -8.94 -3.10
CA SER A 23 -9.08 -10.03 -3.85
C SER A 23 -8.17 -10.96 -3.03
N ASN A 24 -7.54 -10.44 -1.98
CA ASN A 24 -6.52 -11.15 -1.19
C ASN A 24 -6.76 -11.02 0.32
N LEU A 25 -7.99 -10.74 0.76
CA LEU A 25 -8.26 -10.58 2.19
C LEU A 25 -8.04 -11.90 2.94
N GLU A 26 -8.38 -13.02 2.33
CA GLU A 26 -8.15 -14.36 2.86
C GLU A 26 -6.65 -14.66 3.00
N ASP A 27 -5.84 -14.25 2.00
CA ASP A 27 -4.39 -14.41 2.04
C ASP A 27 -3.77 -13.61 3.18
N TRP A 28 -4.15 -12.34 3.33
CA TRP A 28 -3.61 -11.47 4.37
C TRP A 28 -3.91 -11.96 5.80
N PHE A 29 -5.02 -12.68 5.98
CA PHE A 29 -5.36 -13.35 7.24
C PHE A 29 -4.81 -14.79 7.35
N GLU A 30 -4.07 -15.27 6.36
CA GLU A 30 -3.52 -16.63 6.30
C GLU A 30 -4.59 -17.73 6.41
N GLU A 31 -5.76 -17.50 5.81
CA GLU A 31 -6.89 -18.42 5.93
C GLU A 31 -6.64 -19.77 5.28
N LYS A 32 -6.79 -20.84 6.07
CA LYS A 32 -6.60 -22.20 5.60
C LYS A 32 -7.87 -22.73 4.95
N ALA A 33 -7.74 -23.31 3.76
CA ALA A 33 -8.83 -24.04 3.14
C ALA A 33 -9.23 -25.28 3.97
N PRO A 34 -10.52 -25.63 4.06
CA PRO A 34 -10.95 -26.85 4.73
C PRO A 34 -10.50 -28.09 3.94
N ASN A 35 -9.97 -29.09 4.64
CA ASN A 35 -9.63 -30.37 4.00
C ASN A 35 -10.88 -31.25 3.87
N PRO A 36 -11.19 -31.76 2.66
CA PRO A 36 -12.30 -32.70 2.50
C PRO A 36 -11.96 -34.04 3.16
N THR A 37 -12.92 -34.59 3.89
CA THR A 37 -12.88 -35.98 4.33
C THR A 37 -13.38 -36.86 3.18
N ILE A 38 -12.53 -37.75 2.67
CA ILE A 38 -12.86 -38.66 1.57
C ILE A 38 -12.85 -40.10 2.09
N THR A 39 -14.01 -40.74 2.09
CA THR A 39 -14.15 -42.17 2.37
C THR A 39 -14.21 -42.93 1.04
N ARG A 40 -13.54 -44.08 0.98
CA ARG A 40 -13.53 -44.96 -0.18
C ARG A 40 -14.13 -46.31 0.17
N ASP A 41 -14.84 -46.88 -0.79
CA ASP A 41 -15.34 -48.24 -0.71
C ASP A 41 -14.17 -49.24 -0.56
N PRO A 42 -14.20 -50.16 0.42
CA PRO A 42 -13.07 -51.06 0.69
C PRO A 42 -12.74 -52.01 -0.47
N GLU A 43 -13.74 -52.46 -1.23
CA GLU A 43 -13.59 -53.46 -2.28
C GLU A 43 -13.19 -52.83 -3.62
N THR A 44 -13.87 -51.77 -4.01
CA THR A 44 -13.72 -51.12 -5.31
C THR A 44 -12.73 -49.96 -5.31
N ARG A 45 -12.30 -49.49 -4.12
CA ARG A 45 -11.46 -48.28 -3.90
C ARG A 45 -12.05 -46.97 -4.45
N LYS A 46 -13.29 -46.99 -4.94
CA LYS A 46 -14.01 -45.82 -5.43
C LYS A 46 -14.39 -44.91 -4.27
N VAL A 47 -14.50 -43.62 -4.53
CA VAL A 47 -14.99 -42.66 -3.54
C VAL A 47 -16.45 -42.99 -3.22
N SER A 48 -16.74 -43.27 -1.95
CA SER A 48 -18.08 -43.59 -1.46
C SER A 48 -18.73 -42.42 -0.71
N HIS A 49 -17.91 -41.56 -0.10
CA HIS A 49 -18.40 -40.38 0.63
C HIS A 49 -17.36 -39.25 0.61
N VAL A 50 -17.83 -38.01 0.40
CA VAL A 50 -17.02 -36.79 0.54
C VAL A 50 -17.77 -35.84 1.46
N ALA A 51 -17.11 -35.37 2.52
CA ALA A 51 -17.63 -34.37 3.42
C ALA A 51 -16.62 -33.23 3.61
N ILE A 52 -17.10 -32.00 3.48
CA ILE A 52 -16.36 -30.80 3.86
C ILE A 52 -17.05 -30.27 5.11
N SER A 53 -16.32 -30.21 6.22
CA SER A 53 -16.81 -29.63 7.46
C SER A 53 -15.85 -28.55 7.93
N ARG A 54 -16.40 -27.42 8.34
CA ARG A 54 -15.64 -26.30 8.88
C ARG A 54 -16.52 -25.53 9.86
N THR A 55 -16.02 -25.29 11.07
CA THR A 55 -16.63 -24.33 11.98
C THR A 55 -16.36 -22.92 11.44
N SER A 56 -17.38 -22.07 11.41
CA SER A 56 -17.22 -20.69 10.93
C SER A 56 -16.06 -20.02 11.66
N PRO A 57 -15.05 -19.48 10.94
CA PRO A 57 -13.88 -18.95 11.62
C PRO A 57 -14.24 -17.67 12.38
N LYS A 58 -13.41 -17.33 13.36
CA LYS A 58 -13.63 -16.17 14.23
C LYS A 58 -13.67 -14.89 13.40
N GLY A 59 -14.68 -14.06 13.64
CA GLY A 59 -14.74 -12.69 13.15
C GLY A 59 -14.01 -11.73 14.10
N TYR A 60 -13.58 -10.59 13.57
CA TYR A 60 -12.92 -9.53 14.32
C TYR A 60 -13.76 -8.26 14.25
N VAL A 61 -13.86 -7.53 15.35
CA VAL A 61 -14.61 -6.27 15.43
C VAL A 61 -13.71 -5.25 16.10
N PHE A 62 -13.61 -4.07 15.48
CA PHE A 62 -12.77 -2.97 15.91
C PHE A 62 -13.57 -1.67 15.82
N SER A 63 -13.53 -0.86 16.87
CA SER A 63 -14.27 0.41 16.93
C SER A 63 -13.32 1.59 16.76
N PHE A 64 -13.67 2.49 15.84
CA PHE A 64 -12.96 3.73 15.57
C PHE A 64 -13.92 4.92 15.73
N PRO A 65 -13.42 6.16 15.88
CA PRO A 65 -14.29 7.31 16.13
C PRO A 65 -15.37 7.55 15.07
N ARG A 66 -15.11 7.18 13.81
CA ARG A 66 -16.01 7.41 12.66
C ARG A 66 -16.86 6.20 12.27
N PHE A 67 -16.39 4.99 12.57
CA PHE A 67 -17.03 3.74 12.14
C PHE A 67 -16.56 2.56 13.00
N ASP A 68 -17.36 1.50 13.01
CA ASP A 68 -16.92 0.16 13.40
C ASP A 68 -16.46 -0.61 12.15
N LEU A 69 -15.31 -1.28 12.25
CA LEU A 69 -14.77 -2.16 11.23
C LEU A 69 -14.85 -3.60 11.71
N LYS A 70 -15.51 -4.45 10.93
CA LYS A 70 -15.66 -5.87 11.21
C LYS A 70 -15.11 -6.71 10.06
N PHE A 71 -14.28 -7.69 10.39
CA PHE A 71 -13.89 -8.74 9.46
C PHE A 71 -14.71 -9.99 9.74
N SER A 72 -15.49 -10.44 8.76
CA SER A 72 -16.38 -11.58 8.90
C SER A 72 -16.40 -12.45 7.64
N PHE A 73 -17.30 -13.42 7.57
CA PHE A 73 -17.37 -14.38 6.48
C PHE A 73 -18.72 -14.34 5.80
N ARG A 74 -18.67 -14.38 4.46
CA ARG A 74 -19.83 -14.58 3.59
C ARG A 74 -19.80 -16.03 3.07
N TYR A 75 -20.98 -16.66 3.08
CA TYR A 75 -21.19 -18.00 2.52
C TYR A 75 -22.09 -17.87 1.30
N GLU A 76 -21.63 -18.37 0.16
CA GLU A 76 -22.41 -18.43 -1.06
C GLU A 76 -22.49 -19.88 -1.53
N SER A 77 -23.69 -20.43 -1.64
CA SER A 77 -23.90 -21.77 -2.18
C SER A 77 -24.62 -21.69 -3.52
N LYS A 78 -24.05 -22.33 -4.55
CA LYS A 78 -24.74 -22.55 -5.83
C LYS A 78 -24.97 -24.04 -5.96
N ASN A 79 -26.24 -24.43 -6.10
CA ASN A 79 -26.59 -25.83 -6.24
C ASN A 79 -27.54 -26.00 -7.42
N ASN A 80 -27.16 -26.84 -8.38
CA ASN A 80 -27.98 -27.24 -9.50
C ASN A 80 -27.75 -28.74 -9.77
N ILE A 81 -28.48 -29.30 -10.73
CA ILE A 81 -28.44 -30.75 -11.05
C ILE A 81 -27.03 -31.22 -11.49
N ARG A 82 -26.20 -30.32 -12.02
CA ARG A 82 -24.87 -30.62 -12.56
C ARG A 82 -23.71 -30.23 -11.63
N GLU A 83 -23.91 -29.25 -10.76
CA GLU A 83 -22.86 -28.67 -9.93
C GLU A 83 -23.41 -28.21 -8.57
N ALA A 84 -22.68 -28.54 -7.51
CA ALA A 84 -22.84 -27.96 -6.20
C ALA A 84 -21.51 -27.32 -5.77
N SER A 85 -21.54 -26.04 -5.45
CA SER A 85 -20.39 -25.29 -4.93
C SER A 85 -20.78 -24.50 -3.68
N LEU A 86 -19.83 -24.39 -2.76
CA LEU A 86 -19.90 -23.57 -1.57
C LEU A 86 -18.64 -22.70 -1.54
N THR A 87 -18.83 -21.40 -1.67
CA THR A 87 -17.77 -20.39 -1.59
C THR A 87 -17.81 -19.75 -0.23
N LEU A 88 -16.66 -19.68 0.42
CA LEU A 88 -16.45 -18.98 1.67
C LEU A 88 -15.49 -17.83 1.41
N SER A 89 -15.98 -16.60 1.57
CA SER A 89 -15.19 -15.39 1.36
C SER A 89 -15.07 -14.61 2.66
N ARG A 90 -13.89 -14.04 2.92
CA ARG A 90 -13.76 -13.06 4.01
C ARG A 90 -14.14 -11.69 3.49
N VAL A 91 -14.85 -10.92 4.32
CA VAL A 91 -15.31 -9.57 3.99
C VAL A 91 -14.93 -8.58 5.08
N ALA A 92 -14.66 -7.34 4.68
CA ALA A 92 -14.55 -6.19 5.57
C ALA A 92 -15.88 -5.43 5.57
N GLN A 93 -16.40 -5.13 6.75
CA GLN A 93 -17.69 -4.47 6.94
C GLN A 93 -17.46 -3.18 7.73
N PHE A 94 -17.82 -2.05 7.17
CA PHE A 94 -17.88 -0.78 7.88
C PHE A 94 -19.32 -0.53 8.33
N SER A 95 -19.50 -0.06 9.55
CA SER A 95 -20.78 0.38 10.09
C SER A 95 -20.62 1.78 10.67
N TYR A 96 -21.45 2.70 10.20
CA TYR A 96 -21.39 4.12 10.54
C TYR A 96 -22.51 4.47 11.53
N PRO A 97 -22.26 5.38 12.49
CA PRO A 97 -23.27 5.78 13.47
C PRO A 97 -24.44 6.56 12.84
N SER A 98 -24.24 7.12 11.64
CA SER A 98 -25.24 7.84 10.87
C SER A 98 -25.00 7.65 9.37
N LEU A 99 -26.03 7.91 8.56
CA LEU A 99 -25.89 7.95 7.10
C LEU A 99 -24.78 8.92 6.69
N CYS A 100 -23.91 8.46 5.80
CA CYS A 100 -22.81 9.23 5.24
C CYS A 100 -22.82 9.13 3.71
N SER A 101 -22.12 10.05 3.06
CA SER A 101 -22.04 10.08 1.60
C SER A 101 -21.21 8.90 1.08
N ILE A 102 -21.49 8.50 -0.16
CA ILE A 102 -20.74 7.42 -0.81
C ILE A 102 -19.24 7.75 -0.96
N GLU A 103 -18.86 9.01 -1.12
CA GLU A 103 -17.46 9.44 -1.19
C GLU A 103 -16.74 9.15 0.13
N THR A 104 -17.40 9.44 1.26
CA THR A 104 -16.85 9.15 2.60
C THR A 104 -16.56 7.65 2.75
N ILE A 105 -17.45 6.80 2.24
CA ILE A 105 -17.30 5.35 2.27
C ILE A 105 -16.14 4.90 1.39
N PHE A 106 -16.01 5.47 0.19
CA PHE A 106 -14.90 5.15 -0.69
C PHE A 106 -13.55 5.62 -0.15
N ASP A 107 -13.49 6.77 0.53
CA ASP A 107 -12.25 7.22 1.19
C ASP A 107 -11.81 6.22 2.28
N ASP A 108 -12.75 5.72 3.08
CA ASP A 108 -12.47 4.70 4.11
C ASP A 108 -12.09 3.35 3.47
N GLU A 109 -12.75 2.95 2.37
CA GLU A 109 -12.40 1.75 1.58
C GLU A 109 -10.98 1.82 1.05
N ILE A 110 -10.61 2.93 0.40
CA ILE A 110 -9.29 3.15 -0.18
C ILE A 110 -8.24 3.16 0.93
N CYS A 111 -8.54 3.78 2.07
CA CYS A 111 -7.65 3.80 3.24
C CYS A 111 -7.34 2.38 3.74
N LEU A 112 -8.37 1.54 3.92
CA LEU A 112 -8.21 0.13 4.31
C LEU A 112 -7.52 -0.69 3.22
N ARG A 113 -7.90 -0.49 1.96
CA ARG A 113 -7.30 -1.19 0.80
C ARG A 113 -5.79 -0.95 0.74
N ASN A 114 -5.36 0.30 0.90
CA ASN A 114 -3.95 0.65 0.88
C ASN A 114 -3.20 0.06 2.09
N PHE A 115 -3.84 -0.02 3.26
CA PHE A 115 -3.26 -0.69 4.42
C PHE A 115 -3.03 -2.19 4.18
N ILE A 116 -4.05 -2.89 3.66
CA ILE A 116 -3.96 -4.32 3.31
C ILE A 116 -2.90 -4.52 2.23
N SER A 117 -2.91 -3.68 1.19
CA SER A 117 -1.97 -3.75 0.07
C SER A 117 -0.51 -3.54 0.51
N LEU A 118 -0.28 -2.65 1.48
CA LEU A 118 1.03 -2.47 2.11
C LEU A 118 1.49 -3.76 2.80
N GLY A 119 0.63 -4.36 3.62
CA GLY A 119 0.91 -5.63 4.30
C GLY A 119 1.23 -6.75 3.31
N LEU A 120 0.43 -6.89 2.27
CA LEU A 120 0.64 -7.87 1.20
C LEU A 120 1.89 -7.61 0.35
N GLY A 121 2.34 -6.35 0.25
CA GLY A 121 3.41 -5.93 -0.66
C GLY A 121 3.00 -5.86 -2.13
N ARG A 122 1.69 -5.83 -2.41
CA ARG A 122 1.08 -5.69 -3.74
C ARG A 122 -0.34 -5.12 -3.60
N SER A 123 -0.87 -4.54 -4.67
CA SER A 123 -2.23 -3.99 -4.68
C SER A 123 -3.29 -5.08 -4.47
N SER A 124 -4.21 -4.81 -3.54
CA SER A 124 -5.46 -5.53 -3.32
C SER A 124 -6.61 -4.73 -3.92
N TYR A 125 -7.61 -5.38 -4.51
CA TYR A 125 -8.74 -4.71 -5.16
C TYR A 125 -10.07 -5.21 -4.62
N PRO A 126 -11.10 -4.36 -4.50
CA PRO A 126 -12.44 -4.82 -4.15
C PRO A 126 -13.05 -5.61 -5.32
N ILE A 127 -13.41 -6.86 -5.08
CA ILE A 127 -14.17 -7.74 -5.98
C ILE A 127 -15.65 -7.36 -5.97
N SER A 128 -16.19 -7.08 -4.78
CA SER A 128 -17.57 -6.61 -4.62
C SER A 128 -17.67 -5.61 -3.49
N ILE A 129 -18.54 -4.62 -3.67
CA ILE A 129 -18.90 -3.62 -2.68
C ILE A 129 -20.43 -3.64 -2.58
N THR A 130 -20.94 -3.90 -1.38
CA THR A 130 -22.38 -3.93 -1.10
C THR A 130 -22.71 -2.86 -0.07
N LEU A 131 -23.45 -1.87 -0.51
CA LEU A 131 -23.88 -0.72 0.27
C LEU A 131 -25.26 -0.99 0.88
N THR A 132 -25.47 -0.56 2.11
CA THR A 132 -26.76 -0.68 2.81
C THR A 132 -27.11 0.66 3.45
N SER A 133 -28.39 0.99 3.41
CA SER A 133 -28.95 2.21 4.02
C SER A 133 -30.14 1.82 4.88
N SER A 134 -30.16 2.23 6.15
CA SER A 134 -31.33 2.04 7.02
C SER A 134 -32.63 2.64 6.49
N ASN A 135 -32.54 3.63 5.59
CA ASN A 135 -33.69 4.26 4.95
C ASN A 135 -34.27 3.45 3.77
N LEU A 136 -33.55 2.45 3.26
CA LEU A 136 -33.95 1.67 2.09
C LEU A 136 -34.34 0.26 2.51
N THR A 137 -35.64 0.09 2.75
CA THR A 137 -36.23 -1.21 3.09
C THR A 137 -37.23 -1.66 2.03
N GLU A 138 -37.30 -2.96 1.79
CA GLU A 138 -38.39 -3.60 1.06
C GLU A 138 -39.19 -4.52 2.00
N THR A 139 -40.48 -4.67 1.71
CA THR A 139 -41.33 -5.65 2.40
C THR A 139 -41.68 -6.77 1.43
N LYS A 140 -41.20 -7.98 1.71
CA LYS A 140 -41.52 -9.19 0.94
C LYS A 140 -42.09 -10.26 1.87
N PHE A 141 -43.24 -10.83 1.51
CA PHE A 141 -43.93 -11.86 2.30
C PHE A 141 -44.15 -11.47 3.79
N GLY A 142 -44.40 -10.19 4.06
CA GLY A 142 -44.60 -9.67 5.43
C GLY A 142 -43.31 -9.47 6.24
N ILE A 143 -42.15 -9.71 5.64
CA ILE A 143 -40.83 -9.48 6.25
C ILE A 143 -40.26 -8.18 5.69
N VAL A 144 -39.89 -7.26 6.59
CA VAL A 144 -39.15 -6.05 6.24
C VAL A 144 -37.66 -6.38 6.22
N SER A 145 -37.00 -6.12 5.10
CA SER A 145 -35.56 -6.31 4.93
C SER A 145 -34.93 -5.08 4.28
N LEU A 146 -33.66 -4.82 4.58
CA LEU A 146 -32.90 -3.78 3.91
C LEU A 146 -32.63 -4.18 2.46
N ILE A 147 -32.60 -3.20 1.55
CA ILE A 147 -32.28 -3.41 0.14
C ILE A 147 -30.74 -3.32 0.00
N PRO A 148 -30.04 -4.43 -0.29
CA PRO A 148 -28.61 -4.37 -0.56
C PRO A 148 -28.39 -3.75 -1.95
N ILE A 149 -27.45 -2.81 -2.02
CA ILE A 149 -27.08 -2.14 -3.28
C ILE A 149 -25.67 -2.54 -3.66
N VAL A 150 -25.53 -3.24 -4.79
CA VAL A 150 -24.23 -3.68 -5.27
C VAL A 150 -23.61 -2.58 -6.12
N ALA A 151 -22.45 -2.08 -5.69
CA ALA A 151 -21.63 -1.18 -6.46
C ALA A 151 -20.64 -1.98 -7.32
N HIS A 152 -20.87 -1.96 -8.63
CA HIS A 152 -19.99 -2.57 -9.62
C HIS A 152 -18.81 -1.63 -9.90
N VAL A 153 -17.63 -2.04 -9.44
CA VAL A 153 -16.36 -1.35 -9.69
C VAL A 153 -15.52 -2.19 -10.65
N ARG A 154 -14.99 -1.57 -11.70
CA ARG A 154 -14.15 -2.24 -12.69
C ARG A 154 -12.70 -1.83 -12.47
N PHE A 155 -11.84 -2.79 -12.17
CA PHE A 155 -10.38 -2.61 -12.20
C PHE A 155 -9.81 -3.40 -13.39
N GLU A 156 -8.87 -2.81 -14.12
CA GLU A 156 -8.30 -3.44 -15.32
C GLU A 156 -7.43 -4.67 -14.97
N ASN A 157 -6.94 -4.77 -13.72
CA ASN A 157 -5.95 -5.76 -13.28
C ASN A 157 -6.45 -6.79 -12.24
N ILE A 158 -7.78 -7.00 -12.12
CA ILE A 158 -8.34 -7.93 -11.10
C ILE A 158 -7.75 -9.34 -11.23
N HIS A 159 -7.46 -9.80 -12.45
CA HIS A 159 -6.99 -11.16 -12.70
C HIS A 159 -5.65 -11.50 -12.03
N GLU A 160 -4.68 -10.57 -12.01
CA GLU A 160 -3.40 -10.82 -11.33
C GLU A 160 -3.59 -10.88 -9.82
N SER A 161 -4.52 -10.10 -9.27
CA SER A 161 -4.78 -10.02 -7.82
C SER A 161 -5.46 -11.25 -7.22
N ILE A 162 -5.98 -12.18 -8.03
CA ILE A 162 -6.62 -13.40 -7.49
C ILE A 162 -5.59 -14.50 -7.16
N GLU A 163 -4.32 -14.33 -7.54
CA GLU A 163 -3.29 -15.31 -7.19
C GLU A 163 -2.98 -15.30 -5.69
N TYR A 164 -3.00 -16.51 -5.10
CA TYR A 164 -2.63 -16.75 -3.70
C TYR A 164 -1.27 -16.14 -3.34
N ILE A 165 -1.28 -15.33 -2.30
CA ILE A 165 -0.06 -14.73 -1.74
C ILE A 165 0.36 -15.53 -0.52
N HIS A 166 1.51 -16.21 -0.63
CA HIS A 166 2.09 -16.90 0.51
C HIS A 166 2.53 -15.90 1.59
N PRO A 167 2.30 -16.15 2.90
CA PRO A 167 2.67 -15.24 3.99
C PRO A 167 4.13 -14.77 3.98
N PHE A 168 5.05 -15.66 3.62
CA PHE A 168 6.46 -15.29 3.44
C PHE A 168 6.70 -14.22 2.37
N LYS A 169 5.83 -14.02 1.39
CA LYS A 169 5.98 -12.93 0.41
C LYS A 169 5.49 -11.57 0.94
N MET A 170 4.72 -11.56 2.02
CA MET A 170 4.13 -10.35 2.60
C MET A 170 5.16 -9.54 3.40
N LEU A 171 4.92 -8.24 3.52
CA LEU A 171 5.60 -7.39 4.49
C LEU A 171 5.13 -7.73 5.91
N PHE A 172 3.81 -7.75 6.12
CA PHE A 172 3.16 -8.25 7.33
C PHE A 172 1.77 -8.80 7.00
N SER A 173 1.38 -9.87 7.69
CA SER A 173 0.02 -10.41 7.67
C SER A 173 -0.82 -9.84 8.82
N PHE A 174 -2.12 -10.14 8.86
CA PHE A 174 -2.95 -9.79 10.00
C PHE A 174 -2.45 -10.46 11.29
N GLU A 175 -1.95 -11.69 11.22
CA GLU A 175 -1.44 -12.43 12.39
C GLU A 175 -0.30 -11.67 13.09
N ASP A 176 0.57 -10.99 12.32
CA ASP A 176 1.69 -10.20 12.88
C ASP A 176 1.25 -9.01 13.74
N ILE A 177 0.07 -8.47 13.46
CA ILE A 177 -0.42 -7.22 14.04
C ILE A 177 -1.73 -7.37 14.82
N GLN A 178 -2.33 -8.56 14.83
CA GLN A 178 -3.68 -8.81 15.34
C GLN A 178 -3.90 -8.24 16.74
N ASP A 179 -2.95 -8.47 17.66
CA ASP A 179 -3.06 -8.07 19.06
C ASP A 179 -3.06 -6.54 19.26
N LYS A 180 -2.53 -5.79 18.28
CA LYS A 180 -2.43 -4.32 18.30
C LYS A 180 -3.13 -3.68 17.11
N PHE A 181 -4.00 -4.41 16.41
CA PHE A 181 -4.56 -3.96 15.14
C PHE A 181 -5.29 -2.61 15.28
N SER A 182 -6.09 -2.44 16.33
CA SER A 182 -6.79 -1.17 16.59
C SER A 182 -5.84 0.02 16.75
N GLU A 183 -4.69 -0.16 17.40
CA GLU A 183 -3.69 0.90 17.62
C GLU A 183 -2.98 1.24 16.31
N ILE A 184 -2.51 0.20 15.60
CA ILE A 184 -1.78 0.29 14.34
C ILE A 184 -2.63 0.92 13.25
N TYR A 185 -3.87 0.44 13.07
CA TYR A 185 -4.75 0.95 12.03
C TYR A 185 -5.26 2.36 12.35
N ARG A 186 -5.42 2.71 13.63
CA ARG A 186 -5.69 4.11 14.04
C ARG A 186 -4.54 5.04 13.65
N LEU A 187 -3.29 4.65 13.92
CA LEU A 187 -2.11 5.43 13.48
C LEU A 187 -2.08 5.60 11.96
N TRP A 188 -2.44 4.55 11.22
CA TRP A 188 -2.55 4.62 9.77
C TRP A 188 -3.61 5.64 9.33
N ILE A 189 -4.83 5.57 9.86
CA ILE A 189 -5.91 6.52 9.56
C ILE A 189 -5.48 7.96 9.90
N ASP A 190 -4.94 8.18 11.10
CA ASP A 190 -4.57 9.50 11.60
C ASP A 190 -3.50 10.18 10.73
N LYS A 191 -2.66 9.39 10.05
CA LYS A 191 -1.55 9.87 9.21
C LYS A 191 -1.84 9.78 7.71
N TYR A 192 -2.96 9.17 7.33
CA TYR A 192 -3.25 8.80 5.94
C TYR A 192 -3.21 10.01 5.01
N ASP A 193 -3.98 11.06 5.31
CA ASP A 193 -4.09 12.28 4.49
C ASP A 193 -2.74 12.96 4.29
N ARG A 194 -1.93 13.02 5.36
CA ARG A 194 -0.56 13.56 5.29
C ARG A 194 0.27 12.75 4.32
N LEU A 195 0.17 11.41 4.34
CA LEU A 195 0.99 10.48 3.58
C LEU A 195 0.46 10.15 2.18
N ILE A 196 -0.74 10.60 1.79
CA ILE A 196 -1.37 10.34 0.49
C ILE A 196 -0.38 10.46 -0.68
N PRO A 197 0.43 11.53 -0.81
CA PRO A 197 1.32 11.65 -1.97
C PRO A 197 2.47 10.64 -1.97
N THR A 198 2.94 10.19 -0.80
CA THR A 198 3.89 9.07 -0.70
C THR A 198 3.22 7.75 -1.08
N ILE A 199 2.01 7.51 -0.55
CA ILE A 199 1.20 6.32 -0.79
C ILE A 199 0.92 6.17 -2.29
N HIS A 200 0.49 7.25 -2.95
CA HIS A 200 0.22 7.27 -4.39
C HIS A 200 1.45 6.89 -5.22
N SER A 201 2.60 7.53 -4.98
CA SER A 201 3.83 7.22 -5.73
C SER A 201 4.36 5.81 -5.42
N TYR A 202 4.18 5.31 -4.20
CA TYR A 202 4.54 3.94 -3.83
C TYR A 202 3.68 2.90 -4.55
N PHE A 203 2.35 3.04 -4.53
CA PHE A 203 1.46 2.09 -5.20
C PHE A 203 1.56 2.16 -6.73
N ALA A 204 1.77 3.35 -7.30
CA ALA A 204 2.09 3.48 -8.73
C ALA A 204 3.34 2.68 -9.13
N ALA A 205 4.35 2.61 -8.24
CA ALA A 205 5.53 1.79 -8.46
C ALA A 205 5.26 0.28 -8.31
N LEU A 206 4.35 -0.12 -7.42
CA LEU A 206 3.98 -1.53 -7.26
C LEU A 206 3.17 -2.07 -8.44
N GLU A 207 2.38 -1.22 -9.08
CA GLU A 207 1.54 -1.58 -10.24
C GLU A 207 2.31 -1.55 -11.57
N SER A 208 3.57 -1.12 -11.56
CA SER A 208 4.37 -1.05 -12.78
C SER A 208 4.75 -2.46 -13.29
N PRO A 209 4.47 -2.79 -14.57
CA PRO A 209 4.53 -4.18 -15.08
C PRO A 209 5.95 -4.75 -15.23
N SER A 210 7.00 -3.91 -15.21
CA SER A 210 8.40 -4.34 -15.37
C SER A 210 9.22 -4.11 -14.10
N GLU A 211 10.01 -5.12 -13.71
CA GLU A 211 10.90 -5.09 -12.54
C GLU A 211 12.07 -4.08 -12.67
N TYR A 212 12.42 -3.71 -13.90
CA TYR A 212 13.48 -2.73 -14.22
C TYR A 212 12.91 -1.48 -14.91
N SER A 213 11.62 -1.18 -14.69
CA SER A 213 10.97 0.00 -15.24
C SER A 213 11.60 1.29 -14.72
N ILE A 214 11.94 2.20 -15.63
CA ILE A 214 12.41 3.55 -15.30
C ILE A 214 11.32 4.32 -14.55
N ASP A 215 10.06 4.19 -14.98
CA ASP A 215 8.92 4.85 -14.33
C ASP A 215 8.71 4.34 -12.90
N ARG A 216 8.93 3.04 -12.68
CA ARG A 216 8.91 2.44 -11.34
C ARG A 216 9.99 3.04 -10.45
N PHE A 217 11.21 3.14 -10.96
CA PHE A 217 12.31 3.78 -10.23
C PHE A 217 12.01 5.24 -9.91
N LEU A 218 11.58 6.04 -10.90
CA LEU A 218 11.25 7.46 -10.70
C LEU A 218 10.10 7.64 -9.70
N SER A 219 9.07 6.81 -9.76
CA SER A 219 7.95 6.80 -8.80
C SER A 219 8.44 6.55 -7.37
N LEU A 220 9.33 5.59 -7.16
CA LEU A 220 9.89 5.32 -5.82
C LEU A 220 10.76 6.47 -5.32
N THR A 221 11.60 7.09 -6.17
CA THR A 221 12.38 8.26 -5.75
C THR A 221 11.49 9.44 -5.37
N THR A 222 10.37 9.61 -6.07
CA THR A 222 9.33 10.62 -5.78
C THR A 222 8.62 10.31 -4.46
N ALA A 223 8.29 9.04 -4.21
CA ALA A 223 7.70 8.60 -2.96
C ALA A 223 8.61 8.90 -1.76
N VAL A 224 9.92 8.63 -1.88
CA VAL A 224 10.90 8.93 -0.82
C VAL A 224 11.00 10.43 -0.56
N GLU A 225 11.07 11.24 -1.61
CA GLU A 225 11.09 12.70 -1.47
C GLU A 225 9.82 13.23 -0.81
N SER A 226 8.65 12.77 -1.29
CA SER A 226 7.36 13.12 -0.72
C SER A 226 7.27 12.75 0.76
N TYR A 227 7.75 11.55 1.13
CA TYR A 227 7.76 11.08 2.51
C TYR A 227 8.62 11.96 3.40
N HIS A 228 9.84 12.26 2.96
CA HIS A 228 10.76 13.11 3.71
C HIS A 228 10.19 14.52 3.92
N ARG A 229 9.69 15.17 2.86
CA ARG A 229 9.04 16.50 2.93
C ARG A 229 7.92 16.53 3.95
N ARG A 230 7.22 15.40 4.12
CA ARG A 230 6.10 15.29 5.04
C ARG A 230 6.52 14.98 6.45
N THR A 231 7.59 14.24 6.70
CA THR A 231 7.95 13.71 8.02
C THR A 231 9.12 14.41 8.68
N HIS A 232 9.86 15.21 7.92
CA HIS A 232 11.03 15.96 8.37
C HIS A 232 10.83 17.45 8.07
N ALA A 233 11.58 18.32 8.76
CA ALA A 233 11.53 19.77 8.53
C ALA A 233 11.84 20.12 7.06
N GLY A 234 12.78 19.40 6.43
CA GLY A 234 13.03 19.51 4.99
C GLY A 234 13.69 20.82 4.53
N LEU A 235 14.04 21.71 5.45
CA LEU A 235 14.59 23.03 5.18
C LEU A 235 15.99 23.22 5.80
N PHE A 236 16.81 24.11 5.22
CA PHE A 236 18.09 24.54 5.80
C PHE A 236 17.88 25.57 6.92
N LEU A 237 16.92 26.47 6.74
CA LEU A 237 16.53 27.51 7.70
C LEU A 237 15.01 27.43 7.94
N PRO A 238 14.51 27.88 9.10
CA PRO A 238 13.10 28.20 9.28
C PRO A 238 12.58 29.08 8.14
N ALA A 239 11.32 28.91 7.75
CA ALA A 239 10.74 29.65 6.62
C ALA A 239 10.85 31.17 6.80
N GLU A 240 10.54 31.64 8.01
CA GLU A 240 10.62 33.05 8.42
C GLU A 240 12.03 33.63 8.25
N ASP A 241 13.08 32.86 8.57
CA ASP A 241 14.47 33.30 8.42
C ASP A 241 14.89 33.36 6.94
N PHE A 242 14.37 32.44 6.13
CA PHE A 242 14.70 32.36 4.71
C PHE A 242 14.03 33.47 3.89
N GLU A 243 12.89 34.02 4.29
CA GLU A 243 12.20 35.10 3.57
C GLU A 243 13.12 36.29 3.29
N SER A 244 13.93 36.69 4.29
CA SER A 244 14.91 37.77 4.14
C SER A 244 16.01 37.44 3.12
N VAL A 245 16.46 36.19 3.09
CA VAL A 245 17.49 35.69 2.17
C VAL A 245 16.92 35.63 0.75
N GLU A 246 15.70 35.13 0.60
CA GLU A 246 14.98 35.06 -0.67
C GLU A 246 14.77 36.45 -1.27
N ALA A 247 14.30 37.42 -0.48
CA ALA A 247 14.13 38.80 -0.91
C ALA A 247 15.46 39.41 -1.40
N THR A 248 16.53 39.23 -0.61
CA THR A 248 17.87 39.72 -0.97
C THR A 248 18.34 39.11 -2.30
N MET A 249 18.16 37.80 -2.49
CA MET A 249 18.55 37.13 -3.74
C MET A 249 17.76 37.66 -4.94
N LYS A 250 16.44 37.87 -4.80
CA LYS A 250 15.59 38.41 -5.87
C LYS A 250 15.99 39.83 -6.26
N GLU A 251 16.33 40.68 -5.29
CA GLU A 251 16.79 42.06 -5.55
C GLU A 251 18.12 42.11 -6.32
N THR A 252 18.97 41.09 -6.18
CA THR A 252 20.26 41.00 -6.90
C THR A 252 20.13 40.52 -8.35
N ILE A 253 18.94 40.13 -8.82
CA ILE A 253 18.74 39.65 -10.19
C ILE A 253 18.95 40.81 -11.19
N PRO A 254 19.87 40.69 -12.17
CA PRO A 254 20.17 41.81 -13.06
C PRO A 254 18.96 42.26 -13.90
N PRO A 255 18.68 43.58 -13.97
CA PRO A 255 17.47 44.09 -14.61
C PRO A 255 17.46 43.93 -16.13
N HIS A 256 18.61 43.70 -16.76
CA HIS A 256 18.74 43.52 -18.21
C HIS A 256 18.46 42.08 -18.68
N LEU A 257 18.24 41.12 -17.76
CA LEU A 257 17.90 39.75 -18.15
C LEU A 257 16.51 39.68 -18.79
N PRO A 258 16.31 38.77 -19.77
CA PRO A 258 14.99 38.44 -20.31
C PRO A 258 13.98 38.07 -19.22
N ALA A 259 12.71 38.41 -19.44
CA ALA A 259 11.65 38.24 -18.44
C ALA A 259 11.42 36.76 -18.06
N ASP A 260 11.47 35.87 -19.05
CA ASP A 260 11.38 34.41 -18.87
C ASP A 260 12.56 33.87 -18.02
N MET A 261 13.77 34.38 -18.25
CA MET A 261 14.94 34.02 -17.45
C MET A 261 14.81 34.52 -16.00
N LYS A 262 14.32 35.75 -15.78
CA LYS A 262 14.08 36.26 -14.42
C LYS A 262 13.06 35.41 -13.67
N GLN A 263 11.92 35.12 -14.30
CA GLN A 263 10.87 34.29 -13.71
C GLN A 263 11.39 32.88 -13.37
N SER A 264 12.24 32.31 -14.24
CA SER A 264 12.89 31.02 -13.99
C SER A 264 13.84 31.05 -12.79
N ILE A 265 14.64 32.12 -12.64
CA ILE A 265 15.55 32.30 -11.49
C ILE A 265 14.75 32.50 -10.21
N GLU A 266 13.76 33.39 -10.20
CA GLU A 266 12.89 33.65 -9.05
C GLU A 266 12.18 32.37 -8.59
N GLY A 267 11.66 31.60 -9.54
CA GLY A 267 11.05 30.31 -9.26
C GLY A 267 12.02 29.30 -8.63
N ARG A 268 13.31 29.33 -8.99
CA ARG A 268 14.34 28.46 -8.39
C ARG A 268 14.77 28.92 -7.00
N ILE A 269 14.90 30.23 -6.77
CA ILE A 269 15.29 30.80 -5.46
C ILE A 269 14.33 30.32 -4.38
N HIS A 270 13.03 30.26 -4.67
CA HIS A 270 12.01 29.75 -3.74
C HIS A 270 12.36 28.37 -3.16
N TYR A 271 12.98 27.50 -3.97
CA TYR A 271 13.35 26.15 -3.56
C TYR A 271 14.75 26.04 -2.93
N PHE A 272 15.53 27.13 -2.83
CA PHE A 272 16.89 27.07 -2.30
C PHE A 272 16.95 26.73 -0.80
N ASN A 273 15.87 26.97 -0.06
CA ASN A 273 15.80 26.57 1.34
C ASN A 273 15.56 25.07 1.50
N GLU A 274 15.14 24.35 0.45
CA GLU A 274 14.90 22.92 0.56
C GLU A 274 16.19 22.12 0.62
N VAL A 275 16.21 21.11 1.50
CA VAL A 275 17.36 20.19 1.56
C VAL A 275 17.47 19.35 0.28
N SER A 276 18.70 19.08 -0.14
CA SER A 276 18.96 18.27 -1.33
C SER A 276 18.49 16.82 -1.17
N GLN A 277 18.20 16.15 -2.29
CA GLN A 277 17.80 14.74 -2.28
C GLN A 277 18.82 13.83 -1.55
N ASN A 278 20.12 14.12 -1.67
CA ASN A 278 21.18 13.44 -0.90
C ASN A 278 20.97 13.56 0.61
N LYS A 279 20.68 14.78 1.10
CA LYS A 279 20.44 15.04 2.52
C LYS A 279 19.17 14.33 3.00
N ARG A 280 18.11 14.29 2.18
CA ARG A 280 16.88 13.55 2.48
C ARG A 280 17.14 12.06 2.77
N TYR A 281 17.85 11.37 1.88
CA TYR A 281 18.17 9.95 2.10
C TYR A 281 19.05 9.73 3.33
N LYS A 282 20.04 10.60 3.58
CA LYS A 282 20.89 10.50 4.77
C LYS A 282 20.11 10.64 6.06
N GLU A 283 19.20 11.61 6.13
CA GLU A 283 18.34 11.82 7.28
C GLU A 283 17.42 10.63 7.51
N LEU A 284 16.76 10.12 6.47
CA LEU A 284 15.90 8.93 6.57
C LEU A 284 16.67 7.70 7.08
N ILE A 285 17.83 7.41 6.51
CA ILE A 285 18.64 6.25 6.92
C ILE A 285 19.14 6.41 8.37
N ALA A 286 19.50 7.64 8.78
CA ALA A 286 19.87 7.91 10.16
C ALA A 286 18.69 7.70 11.11
N THR A 287 17.51 8.19 10.76
CA THR A 287 16.26 7.99 11.51
C THR A 287 15.95 6.50 11.66
N TYR A 288 15.97 5.72 10.57
CA TYR A 288 15.71 4.28 10.64
C TYR A 288 16.76 3.52 11.43
N SER A 289 18.03 3.91 11.34
CA SER A 289 19.09 3.33 12.16
C SER A 289 18.88 3.59 13.65
N SER A 290 18.27 4.72 14.01
CA SER A 290 17.93 5.08 15.39
C SER A 290 16.71 4.31 15.87
N ASP A 291 15.65 4.26 15.06
CA ASP A 291 14.35 3.70 15.43
C ASP A 291 14.35 2.16 15.44
N PHE A 292 15.04 1.53 14.48
CA PHE A 292 15.02 0.08 14.29
C PHE A 292 16.38 -0.60 14.51
N GLY A 293 17.43 0.18 14.74
CA GLY A 293 18.80 -0.33 14.83
C GLY A 293 19.44 -0.65 13.47
N LYS A 294 20.77 -0.80 13.48
CA LYS A 294 21.56 -1.04 12.25
C LYS A 294 21.25 -2.38 11.57
N GLU A 295 20.79 -3.37 12.31
CA GLU A 295 20.42 -4.69 11.75
C GLU A 295 19.26 -4.57 10.75
N ALA A 296 18.29 -3.68 11.04
CA ALA A 296 17.18 -3.40 10.14
C ALA A 296 17.61 -2.71 8.83
N LEU A 297 18.86 -2.28 8.68
CA LEU A 297 19.39 -1.66 7.45
C LEU A 297 20.32 -2.58 6.65
N VAL A 298 20.41 -3.86 7.02
CA VAL A 298 21.38 -4.81 6.44
C VAL A 298 21.27 -4.95 4.92
N LEU A 299 20.08 -4.71 4.34
CA LEU A 299 19.84 -4.80 2.90
C LEU A 299 20.34 -3.58 2.10
N LEU A 300 20.65 -2.45 2.77
CA LEU A 300 21.23 -1.28 2.11
C LEU A 300 22.74 -1.38 1.93
N GLU A 301 23.40 -2.22 2.74
CA GLU A 301 24.85 -2.44 2.72
C GLU A 301 25.62 -1.12 2.95
N ASP A 302 26.29 -0.60 1.92
CA ASP A 302 26.90 0.72 1.94
C ASP A 302 25.85 1.79 1.56
N SER A 303 25.24 2.36 2.60
CA SER A 303 24.26 3.44 2.44
C SER A 303 24.80 4.63 1.64
N LYS A 304 26.08 4.99 1.74
CA LYS A 304 26.63 6.14 0.99
C LYS A 304 26.65 5.84 -0.50
N ARG A 305 27.07 4.63 -0.86
CA ARG A 305 27.10 4.17 -2.24
C ARG A 305 25.70 4.03 -2.83
N PHE A 306 24.78 3.45 -2.07
CA PHE A 306 23.37 3.36 -2.44
C PHE A 306 22.79 4.74 -2.78
N ILE A 307 22.99 5.74 -1.90
CA ILE A 307 22.50 7.11 -2.13
C ILE A 307 23.12 7.70 -3.40
N ALA A 308 24.43 7.60 -3.58
CA ALA A 308 25.11 8.12 -4.76
C ALA A 308 24.52 7.54 -6.05
N LEU A 309 24.35 6.21 -6.10
CA LEU A 309 23.79 5.54 -7.28
C LEU A 309 22.34 5.92 -7.54
N VAL A 310 21.50 6.06 -6.51
CA VAL A 310 20.12 6.58 -6.68
C VAL A 310 20.13 7.97 -7.30
N LEU A 311 21.00 8.86 -6.84
CA LEU A 311 21.07 10.23 -7.33
C LEU A 311 21.56 10.29 -8.78
N ASP A 312 22.65 9.58 -9.11
CA ASP A 312 23.20 9.54 -10.47
C ASP A 312 22.18 8.93 -11.45
N THR A 313 21.52 7.83 -11.06
CA THR A 313 20.48 7.16 -11.85
C THR A 313 19.26 8.05 -12.06
N ARG A 314 18.79 8.76 -11.02
CA ARG A 314 17.65 9.69 -11.11
C ARG A 314 17.97 10.89 -11.98
N ASN A 315 19.15 11.48 -11.81
CA ASN A 315 19.58 12.61 -12.65
C ASN A 315 19.69 12.20 -14.12
N PHE A 316 20.27 11.02 -14.39
CA PHE A 316 20.31 10.48 -15.75
C PHE A 316 18.91 10.27 -16.32
N TYR A 317 18.02 9.53 -15.67
CA TYR A 317 16.69 9.26 -16.25
C TYR A 317 15.73 10.46 -16.25
N THR A 318 16.05 11.54 -15.52
CA THR A 318 15.27 12.79 -15.58
C THR A 318 15.75 13.71 -16.70
N HIS A 319 17.06 13.75 -16.98
CA HIS A 319 17.66 14.72 -17.90
C HIS A 319 18.27 14.10 -19.16
N PHE A 320 18.44 12.79 -19.19
CA PHE A 320 19.15 12.01 -20.21
C PHE A 320 20.52 12.61 -20.55
N ASP A 321 21.25 13.05 -19.52
CA ASP A 321 22.59 13.63 -19.66
C ASP A 321 23.62 12.52 -19.95
N GLY A 322 24.25 12.57 -21.12
CA GLY A 322 25.27 11.60 -21.56
C GLY A 322 26.49 11.49 -20.63
N GLN A 323 26.77 12.50 -19.80
CA GLN A 323 27.86 12.41 -18.80
C GLN A 323 27.55 11.44 -17.66
N LEU A 324 26.27 11.15 -17.41
CA LEU A 324 25.80 10.27 -16.34
C LEU A 324 25.44 8.86 -16.83
N GLU A 325 25.42 8.63 -18.15
CA GLU A 325 25.03 7.34 -18.74
C GLU A 325 25.86 6.17 -18.20
N GLY A 326 27.19 6.34 -18.06
CA GLY A 326 28.08 5.31 -17.51
C GLY A 326 28.01 5.15 -15.98
N LYS A 327 27.28 6.01 -15.27
CA LYS A 327 27.11 5.97 -13.81
C LYS A 327 25.71 5.53 -13.39
N ALA A 328 24.73 5.62 -14.28
CA ALA A 328 23.36 5.25 -14.01
C ALA A 328 23.20 3.73 -13.95
N ALA A 329 22.40 3.25 -12.99
CA ALA A 329 22.05 1.85 -12.91
C ALA A 329 21.15 1.46 -14.09
N THR A 330 21.45 0.32 -14.72
CA THR A 330 20.66 -0.24 -15.83
C THR A 330 20.41 -1.73 -15.59
N GLY A 331 19.41 -2.30 -16.28
CA GLY A 331 19.10 -3.74 -16.23
C GLY A 331 19.00 -4.28 -14.80
N LEU A 332 19.87 -5.24 -14.46
CA LEU A 332 19.89 -5.90 -13.16
C LEU A 332 20.19 -4.94 -12.00
N ASP A 333 21.07 -3.95 -12.21
CA ASP A 333 21.42 -2.99 -11.16
C ASP A 333 20.27 -2.05 -10.86
N LEU A 334 19.53 -1.64 -11.89
CA LEU A 334 18.31 -0.84 -11.72
C LEU A 334 17.26 -1.61 -10.93
N MET A 335 17.11 -2.91 -11.21
CA MET A 335 16.20 -3.78 -10.47
C MET A 335 16.61 -3.91 -8.99
N VAL A 336 17.90 -4.04 -8.68
CA VAL A 336 18.36 -4.02 -7.28
C VAL A 336 18.08 -2.67 -6.63
N LEU A 337 18.36 -1.57 -7.33
CA LEU A 337 18.15 -0.21 -6.83
C LEU A 337 16.67 0.05 -6.49
N ILE A 338 15.76 -0.40 -7.36
CA ILE A 338 14.30 -0.39 -7.15
C ILE A 338 13.93 -1.18 -5.89
N ASN A 339 14.44 -2.39 -5.73
CA ASN A 339 14.15 -3.21 -4.55
C ASN A 339 14.69 -2.59 -3.25
N LYS A 340 15.87 -1.94 -3.29
CA LYS A 340 16.41 -1.19 -2.15
C LYS A 340 15.56 0.05 -1.84
N LEU A 341 15.03 0.75 -2.84
CA LEU A 341 14.10 1.88 -2.63
C LEU A 341 12.75 1.42 -2.04
N LEU A 342 12.19 0.32 -2.52
CA LEU A 342 11.00 -0.29 -1.91
C LEU A 342 11.25 -0.62 -0.44
N PHE A 343 12.40 -1.21 -0.13
CA PHE A 343 12.79 -1.49 1.24
C PHE A 343 12.86 -0.23 2.13
N VAL A 344 13.42 0.88 1.62
CA VAL A 344 13.45 2.18 2.34
C VAL A 344 12.04 2.70 2.63
N LEU A 345 11.11 2.54 1.69
CA LEU A 345 9.71 2.97 1.85
C LEU A 345 8.92 2.03 2.75
N ASP A 346 9.16 0.73 2.70
CA ASP A 346 8.52 -0.22 3.60
C ASP A 346 8.94 0.05 5.07
N LEU A 347 10.21 0.37 5.32
CA LEU A 347 10.66 0.86 6.64
C LEU A 347 9.98 2.18 7.03
N ALA A 348 9.75 3.07 6.07
CA ALA A 348 9.02 4.32 6.29
C ALA A 348 7.61 4.04 6.81
N PHE A 349 6.86 3.17 6.13
CA PHE A 349 5.50 2.85 6.54
C PHE A 349 5.46 2.10 7.86
N LEU A 350 6.33 1.10 8.08
CA LEU A 350 6.44 0.38 9.35
C LEU A 350 6.70 1.32 10.54
N ARG A 351 7.47 2.40 10.31
CA ARG A 351 7.69 3.46 11.30
C ARG A 351 6.41 4.24 11.58
N GLU A 352 5.68 4.61 10.54
CA GLU A 352 4.47 5.43 10.71
C GLU A 352 3.33 4.68 11.40
N ILE A 353 3.30 3.35 11.29
CA ILE A 353 2.40 2.49 12.07
C ILE A 353 3.04 1.93 13.36
N GLU A 354 4.19 2.49 13.77
CA GLU A 354 4.88 2.25 15.04
C GLU A 354 5.20 0.77 15.35
N ILE A 355 5.56 0.01 14.33
CA ILE A 355 6.09 -1.35 14.54
C ILE A 355 7.47 -1.24 15.20
N SER A 356 7.66 -1.96 16.30
CA SER A 356 8.92 -1.92 17.06
C SER A 356 10.11 -2.47 16.28
N GLY A 357 11.33 -2.02 16.59
CA GLY A 357 12.55 -2.51 15.93
C GLY A 357 12.70 -4.03 15.93
N ASP A 358 12.40 -4.69 17.05
CA ASP A 358 12.46 -6.16 17.16
C ASP A 358 11.44 -6.84 16.22
N GLN A 359 10.22 -6.30 16.14
CA GLN A 359 9.20 -6.80 15.21
C GLN A 359 9.60 -6.55 13.75
N VAL A 360 10.14 -5.37 13.41
CA VAL A 360 10.67 -5.09 12.06
C VAL A 360 11.73 -6.12 11.70
N ILE A 361 12.70 -6.38 12.58
CA ILE A 361 13.75 -7.38 12.35
C ILE A 361 13.15 -8.78 12.12
N ALA A 362 12.14 -9.18 12.90
CA ALA A 362 11.45 -10.45 12.73
C ALA A 362 10.74 -10.56 11.37
N LEU A 363 10.00 -9.52 10.97
CA LEU A 363 9.34 -9.44 9.67
C LEU A 363 10.34 -9.56 8.52
N LEU A 364 11.47 -8.84 8.59
CA LEU A 364 12.53 -8.87 7.57
C LEU A 364 13.27 -10.21 7.48
N LYS A 365 13.38 -10.94 8.58
CA LYS A 365 13.95 -12.29 8.61
C LYS A 365 13.01 -13.30 7.95
N ARG A 366 11.71 -13.21 8.24
CA ARG A 366 10.67 -14.09 7.69
C ARG A 366 10.41 -13.83 6.20
N THR A 367 10.32 -12.55 5.81
CA THR A 367 9.87 -12.21 4.47
C THR A 367 10.88 -12.59 3.38
N SER A 368 10.37 -13.23 2.34
CA SER A 368 11.03 -13.49 1.07
C SER A 368 10.87 -12.32 0.10
N LYS A 369 10.14 -11.25 0.43
CA LYS A 369 9.98 -10.05 -0.40
C LYS A 369 11.34 -9.51 -0.91
N TYR A 370 12.36 -9.56 -0.06
CA TYR A 370 13.73 -9.12 -0.39
C TYR A 370 14.72 -10.29 -0.56
N GLN A 371 14.23 -11.50 -0.80
CA GLN A 371 15.11 -12.66 -0.97
C GLN A 371 16.02 -12.49 -2.19
N PHE A 372 15.55 -11.83 -3.24
CA PHE A 372 16.36 -11.43 -4.39
C PHE A 372 17.60 -10.62 -3.94
N LEU A 373 17.44 -9.60 -3.09
CA LEU A 373 18.57 -8.82 -2.57
C LEU A 373 19.55 -9.69 -1.77
N LYS A 374 19.03 -10.61 -0.94
CA LYS A 374 19.84 -11.56 -0.16
C LYS A 374 20.66 -12.49 -1.07
N TYR A 375 20.06 -13.00 -2.15
CA TYR A 375 20.75 -13.85 -3.11
C TYR A 375 21.75 -13.09 -3.96
N TYR A 376 21.34 -11.94 -4.50
CA TYR A 376 22.21 -11.08 -5.29
C TYR A 376 23.52 -10.82 -4.56
N ARG A 377 23.44 -10.40 -3.29
CA ARG A 377 24.61 -10.24 -2.40
C ARG A 377 25.49 -11.49 -2.30
N LYS A 378 24.89 -12.68 -2.18
CA LYS A 378 25.62 -13.95 -2.04
C LYS A 378 26.41 -14.31 -3.30
N TRP A 379 25.81 -14.13 -4.48
CA TRP A 379 26.42 -14.49 -5.76
C TRP A 379 27.40 -13.43 -6.28
N HIS A 380 27.30 -12.23 -5.72
CA HIS A 380 28.04 -11.06 -6.15
C HIS A 380 28.76 -10.40 -4.94
N PRO A 381 29.61 -11.13 -4.19
CA PRO A 381 30.20 -10.64 -2.94
C PRO A 381 31.20 -9.49 -3.15
N ASP A 382 31.88 -9.48 -4.30
CA ASP A 382 32.78 -8.41 -4.74
C ASP A 382 32.04 -7.33 -5.55
N TYR A 383 30.75 -7.53 -5.81
CA TYR A 383 29.92 -6.59 -6.55
C TYR A 383 29.52 -5.45 -5.64
N LYS A 384 30.49 -4.59 -5.50
CA LYS A 384 30.34 -3.26 -4.98
C LYS A 384 29.77 -2.46 -6.15
N PHE A 385 28.44 -2.43 -6.30
CA PHE A 385 27.64 -1.55 -7.21
C PHE A 385 28.45 -0.50 -8.00
N LEU A 386 29.19 -0.91 -9.05
CA LEU A 386 30.20 -0.17 -9.86
C LEU A 386 30.79 1.16 -9.34
#